data_AF-A0A9E5KFA8-F1
#
_entry.id   AF-A0A9E5KFA8-F1
#
_cell.length_a   1.000
_cell.length_b   1.000
_cell.length_c   1.000
_cell.angle_alpha   90.00
_cell.angle_beta   90.00
_cell.angle_gamma   90.00
#
_symmetry.space_group_name_H-M   'P 1'
#
loop_
_entity.id
_entity.type
_entity.pdbx_description
1 polymer ?
#
loop_
_entity_poly.entity_id
_entity_poly.type
_entity_poly.pdbx_seq_one_letter_code
_entity_poly.pdbx_strand_id
1 'polypeptide(L)'
;MPVGLLFAWNTLGAQVAEPPSLLFVIPFVLLLLSIIALPGLIPHLWHSNRFKLALSLVLIALAAPGVALASTFHAFMEYTAFMAMVGSLFVVAGHIHIEGHWRGQPLSNAILLLAGALMANVLGTTGASMLLIR
;
A
#
# COMPACT_ATOMS: atom_id res chain seq x y z
N MET A 1 40.25 -6.47 5.02
CA MET A 1 39.46 -5.23 5.07
C MET A 1 39.74 -4.56 6.40
N PRO A 2 40.44 -3.41 6.45
CA PRO A 2 40.84 -2.79 7.70
C PRO A 2 39.62 -2.18 8.43
N VAL A 3 39.46 -2.53 9.70
CA VAL A 3 38.37 -2.11 10.60
C VAL A 3 38.19 -0.57 10.64
N GLY A 4 39.24 0.22 10.34
CA GLY A 4 39.16 1.67 10.25
C GLY A 4 38.22 2.21 9.16
N LEU A 5 38.01 1.47 8.06
CA LEU A 5 37.06 1.89 7.00
C LEU A 5 35.60 1.74 7.43
N LEU A 6 35.29 0.81 8.34
CA LEU A 6 33.93 0.64 8.87
C LEU A 6 33.55 1.80 9.81
N PHE A 7 34.50 2.27 10.64
CA PHE A 7 34.29 3.44 11.49
C PHE A 7 34.23 4.75 10.69
N ALA A 8 35.04 4.88 9.64
CA ALA A 8 34.96 6.02 8.70
C ALA A 8 33.63 6.03 7.93
N TRP A 9 33.13 4.88 7.49
CA TRP A 9 31.83 4.75 6.82
C TRP A 9 30.67 5.14 7.74
N ASN A 10 30.69 4.69 9.01
CA ASN A 10 29.64 5.00 9.97
C ASN A 10 29.62 6.48 10.37
N THR A 11 30.78 7.12 10.45
CA THR A 11 30.89 8.55 10.79
C THR A 11 30.54 9.47 9.62
N LEU A 12 30.80 9.06 8.37
CA LEU A 12 30.37 9.77 7.17
C LEU A 12 28.86 9.58 6.90
N GLY A 13 28.32 8.39 7.12
CA GLY A 13 26.89 8.08 6.96
C GLY A 13 26.00 8.75 7.99
N ALA A 14 26.50 8.98 9.21
CA ALA A 14 25.79 9.68 10.28
C ALA A 14 25.66 11.19 10.05
N GLN A 15 26.51 11.79 9.20
CA GLN A 15 26.53 13.23 8.92
C GLN A 15 25.53 13.65 7.82
N VAL A 16 24.85 12.68 7.16
CA VAL A 16 24.02 12.94 5.96
C VAL A 16 22.52 12.70 6.19
N ALA A 17 22.11 12.17 7.35
CA ALA A 17 20.70 11.90 7.62
C ALA A 17 20.20 12.71 8.81
N GLU A 18 19.86 13.99 8.60
CA GLU A 18 18.85 14.58 9.47
C GLU A 18 17.57 13.72 9.34
N PRO A 19 17.00 13.22 10.45
CA PRO A 19 15.75 12.49 10.36
C PRO A 19 14.71 13.42 9.72
N PRO A 20 13.97 12.98 8.68
CA PRO A 20 12.98 13.81 8.05
C PRO A 20 12.02 14.32 9.12
N SER A 21 11.68 15.61 9.04
CA SER A 21 10.80 16.22 10.03
C SER A 21 9.48 15.44 10.10
N LEU A 22 8.97 15.22 11.31
CA LEU A 22 7.69 14.53 11.53
C LEU A 22 6.51 15.22 10.81
N LEU A 23 6.70 16.47 10.37
CA LEU A 23 5.79 17.21 9.48
C LEU A 23 5.46 16.45 8.18
N PHE A 24 6.39 15.66 7.62
CA PHE A 24 6.12 14.86 6.42
C PHE A 24 5.15 13.68 6.66
N VAL A 25 4.94 13.28 7.92
CA VAL A 25 3.99 12.23 8.30
C VAL A 25 2.56 12.79 8.38
N ILE A 26 2.40 14.10 8.59
CA ILE A 26 1.10 14.77 8.71
C ILE A 26 0.17 14.49 7.51
N PRO A 27 0.58 14.70 6.23
CA PRO A 27 -0.33 14.43 5.11
C PRO A 27 -0.75 12.96 5.04
N PHE A 28 0.13 12.02 5.41
CA PHE A 28 -0.20 10.60 5.47
C PHE A 28 -1.22 10.30 6.57
N VAL A 29 -1.01 10.81 7.78
CA VAL A 29 -1.94 10.63 8.91
C VAL A 29 -3.29 11.28 8.62
N LEU A 30 -3.30 12.48 8.05
CA LEU A 30 -4.54 13.15 7.62
C LEU A 30 -5.27 12.36 6.54
N LEU A 31 -4.54 11.77 5.57
CA LEU A 31 -5.13 10.90 4.56
C LEU A 31 -5.74 9.64 5.19
N LEU A 32 -5.05 8.98 6.12
CA LEU A 32 -5.57 7.80 6.81
C LEU A 32 -6.81 8.14 7.65
N LEU A 33 -6.75 9.23 8.43
CA LEU A 33 -7.90 9.72 9.18
C LEU A 33 -9.07 10.06 8.26
N SER A 34 -8.79 10.67 7.12
CA SER A 34 -9.79 11.01 6.10
C SER A 34 -10.50 9.76 5.57
N ILE A 35 -9.75 8.74 5.13
CA ILE A 35 -10.33 7.50 4.58
C ILE A 35 -11.14 6.73 5.63
N ILE A 36 -10.73 6.77 6.90
CA ILE A 36 -11.45 6.09 7.99
C ILE A 36 -12.69 6.88 8.42
N ALA A 37 -12.56 8.20 8.60
CA ALA A 37 -13.61 9.03 9.19
C ALA A 37 -14.70 9.43 8.19
N LEU A 38 -14.36 9.83 6.96
CA LEU A 38 -15.33 10.37 6.00
C LEU A 38 -16.49 9.40 5.64
N PRO A 39 -16.25 8.11 5.37
CA PRO A 39 -17.34 7.18 5.08
C PRO A 39 -18.32 7.03 6.25
N GLY A 40 -17.83 7.13 7.49
CA GLY A 40 -18.64 7.02 8.71
C GLY A 40 -19.33 8.32 9.10
N LEU A 41 -18.67 9.47 8.94
CA LEU A 41 -19.20 10.78 9.32
C LEU A 41 -20.28 11.27 8.35
N ILE A 42 -20.13 10.98 7.06
CA ILE A 42 -21.03 11.48 6.01
C ILE A 42 -21.36 10.38 4.97
N PRO A 43 -22.12 9.34 5.34
CA PRO A 43 -22.38 8.19 4.46
C PRO A 43 -23.14 8.60 3.19
N HIS A 44 -24.08 9.54 3.30
CA HIS A 44 -24.94 9.97 2.20
C HIS A 44 -24.16 10.66 1.06
N LEU A 45 -23.13 11.46 1.39
CA LEU A 45 -22.24 12.08 0.40
C LEU A 45 -21.24 11.06 -0.14
N TRP A 46 -20.64 10.22 0.71
CA TRP A 46 -19.63 9.25 0.28
C TRP A 46 -20.14 8.21 -0.72
N HIS A 47 -21.39 7.76 -0.56
CA HIS A 47 -22.00 6.78 -1.47
C HIS A 47 -22.55 7.43 -2.75
N SER A 48 -22.71 8.75 -2.79
CA SER A 48 -23.26 9.46 -3.94
C SER A 48 -22.26 9.53 -5.10
N ASN A 49 -22.66 9.02 -6.27
CA ASN A 49 -21.85 9.12 -7.49
C ASN A 49 -21.57 10.57 -7.90
N ARG A 50 -22.46 11.52 -7.56
CA ARG A 50 -22.26 12.95 -7.85
C ARG A 50 -21.11 13.54 -7.04
N PHE A 51 -21.00 13.15 -5.76
CA PHE A 51 -19.89 13.58 -4.91
C PHE A 51 -18.57 12.98 -5.38
N LYS A 52 -18.56 11.69 -5.76
CA LYS A 52 -17.38 11.03 -6.34
C LYS A 52 -16.92 11.71 -7.64
N LEU A 53 -17.86 12.07 -8.51
CA LEU A 53 -17.57 12.81 -9.75
C LEU A 53 -17.04 14.23 -9.48
N ALA A 54 -17.66 14.96 -8.54
CA ALA A 54 -17.20 16.30 -8.18
C ALA A 54 -15.78 16.25 -7.59
N LEU A 55 -15.51 15.28 -6.70
CA LEU A 55 -14.19 15.09 -6.11
C LEU A 55 -13.14 14.73 -7.17
N SER A 56 -13.45 13.83 -8.10
CA SER A 56 -12.51 13.47 -9.17
C SER A 56 -12.19 14.66 -10.08
N LEU A 57 -13.19 15.46 -10.44
CA LEU A 57 -13.00 16.67 -11.24
C LEU A 57 -12.15 17.73 -10.51
N VAL A 58 -12.39 17.94 -9.22
CA VAL A 58 -11.58 18.87 -8.40
C VAL A 58 -10.13 18.40 -8.33
N LEU A 59 -9.89 17.10 -8.13
CA LEU A 59 -8.53 16.54 -8.09
C LEU A 59 -7.82 16.69 -9.45
N ILE A 60 -8.52 16.45 -10.56
CA ILE A 60 -7.99 16.67 -11.91
C ILE A 60 -7.65 18.15 -12.13
N ALA A 61 -8.55 19.06 -11.74
CA ALA A 61 -8.34 20.50 -11.89
C ALA A 61 -7.17 21.01 -11.02
N LEU A 62 -6.99 20.46 -9.82
CA LEU A 62 -5.86 20.80 -8.95
C LEU A 62 -4.52 20.27 -9.49
N ALA A 63 -4.54 19.13 -10.18
CA ALA A 63 -3.35 18.57 -10.82
C ALA A 63 -2.98 19.32 -12.13
N ALA A 64 -3.97 19.78 -12.90
CA ALA A 64 -3.79 20.33 -14.25
C ALA A 64 -2.69 21.41 -14.43
N PRO A 65 -2.51 22.39 -13.51
CA PRO A 65 -1.50 23.43 -13.68
C PRO A 65 -0.05 22.95 -13.57
N GLY A 66 0.18 21.76 -13.00
CA GLY A 66 1.51 21.16 -12.80
C GLY A 66 1.77 19.88 -13.61
N VAL A 67 0.84 19.50 -14.50
CA VAL A 67 0.90 18.25 -15.24
C VAL A 67 1.71 18.42 -16.53
N ALA A 68 2.89 17.82 -16.58
CA ALA A 68 3.53 17.52 -17.86
C ALA A 68 2.82 16.30 -18.48
N LEU A 69 2.20 16.47 -19.66
CA LEU A 69 1.41 15.41 -20.31
C LEU A 69 2.18 14.06 -20.41
N ALA A 70 3.50 14.15 -20.63
CA ALA A 70 4.39 12.99 -20.68
C ALA A 70 4.58 12.30 -19.31
N SER A 71 4.70 13.06 -18.21
CA SER A 71 4.87 12.47 -16.87
C SER A 71 3.58 11.81 -16.38
N THR A 72 2.42 12.39 -16.69
CA THR A 72 1.12 11.77 -16.39
C THR A 72 0.90 10.51 -17.20
N PHE A 73 1.29 10.49 -18.48
CA PHE A 73 1.19 9.28 -19.29
C PHE A 73 2.11 8.17 -18.77
N HIS A 74 3.33 8.51 -18.36
CA HIS A 74 4.24 7.54 -17.74
C HIS A 74 3.67 6.97 -16.43
N ALA A 75 3.18 7.83 -15.54
CA ALA A 75 2.53 7.41 -14.30
C ALA A 75 1.26 6.56 -14.56
N PHE A 76 0.49 6.88 -15.61
CA PHE A 76 -0.66 6.08 -16.02
C PHE A 76 -0.25 4.68 -16.48
N MET A 77 0.85 4.55 -17.22
CA MET A 77 1.38 3.25 -17.64
C MET A 77 1.86 2.42 -16.45
N GLU A 78 2.57 3.03 -15.49
CA GLU A 78 2.97 2.37 -14.25
C GLU A 78 1.76 1.93 -13.42
N TYR A 79 0.76 2.79 -13.28
CA TYR A 79 -0.50 2.47 -12.61
C TYR A 79 -1.23 1.31 -13.29
N THR A 80 -1.28 1.30 -14.63
CA THR A 80 -1.92 0.22 -15.39
C THR A 80 -1.18 -1.09 -15.20
N ALA A 81 0.15 -1.08 -15.24
CA ALA A 81 0.97 -2.27 -14.98
C ALA A 81 0.76 -2.79 -13.55
N PHE A 82 0.72 -1.90 -12.57
CA PHE A 82 0.40 -2.25 -11.18
C PHE A 82 -0.99 -2.86 -11.05
N MET A 83 -2.01 -2.27 -11.68
CA MET A 83 -3.38 -2.80 -11.66
C MET A 83 -3.50 -4.15 -12.36
N ALA A 84 -2.77 -4.36 -13.46
CA ALA A 84 -2.70 -5.66 -14.12
C ALA A 84 -2.05 -6.73 -13.22
N MET A 85 -1.01 -6.37 -12.48
CA MET A 85 -0.36 -7.26 -11.51
C MET A 85 -1.32 -7.64 -10.37
N VAL A 86 -1.99 -6.65 -9.75
CA VAL A 86 -2.99 -6.89 -8.70
C VAL A 86 -4.17 -7.71 -9.23
N GLY A 87 -4.64 -7.42 -10.46
CA GLY A 87 -5.71 -8.17 -11.11
C GLY A 87 -5.32 -9.62 -11.40
N SER A 88 -4.10 -9.86 -11.88
CA SER A 88 -3.57 -11.22 -12.08
C SER A 88 -3.49 -11.99 -10.76
N LEU A 89 -2.99 -11.35 -9.70
CA LEU A 89 -2.93 -11.93 -8.37
C LEU A 89 -4.33 -12.30 -7.85
N PHE A 90 -5.32 -11.42 -8.06
CA PHE A 90 -6.71 -11.69 -7.70
C PHE A 90 -7.30 -12.87 -8.47
N VAL A 91 -7.09 -12.97 -9.78
CA VAL A 91 -7.58 -14.08 -10.60
C VAL A 91 -6.95 -15.41 -10.17
N VAL A 92 -5.63 -15.43 -10.00
CA VAL A 92 -4.90 -16.63 -9.57
C VAL A 92 -5.30 -17.03 -8.15
N ALA A 93 -5.37 -16.08 -7.21
CA ALA A 93 -5.78 -16.34 -5.84
C ALA A 93 -7.24 -16.81 -5.74
N GLY A 94 -8.13 -16.25 -6.55
CA GLY A 94 -9.54 -16.66 -6.61
C GLY A 94 -9.71 -18.13 -6.99
N HIS A 95 -8.85 -18.65 -7.87
CA HIS A 95 -8.88 -20.05 -8.30
C HIS A 95 -8.31 -21.04 -7.27
N ILE A 96 -7.52 -20.59 -6.28
CA ILE A 96 -6.90 -21.47 -5.28
C ILE A 96 -7.81 -21.54 -4.05
N HIS A 97 -8.64 -22.58 -3.97
CA HIS A 97 -9.47 -22.82 -2.78
C HIS A 97 -8.73 -23.66 -1.76
N ILE A 98 -8.34 -23.04 -0.65
CA ILE A 98 -7.78 -23.73 0.52
C ILE A 98 -8.90 -23.91 1.53
N GLU A 99 -9.59 -25.05 1.49
CA GLU A 99 -10.52 -25.44 2.55
C GLU A 99 -9.74 -26.08 3.69
N GLY A 100 -9.89 -25.55 4.91
CA GLY A 100 -9.31 -26.14 6.11
C GLY A 100 -10.20 -25.95 7.32
N HIS A 101 -10.52 -27.04 8.01
CA HIS A 101 -11.24 -27.01 9.28
C HIS A 101 -10.28 -26.58 10.41
N TRP A 102 -9.83 -25.33 10.36
CA TRP A 102 -8.94 -24.77 11.37
C TRP A 102 -9.74 -24.43 12.62
N ARG A 103 -9.71 -25.32 13.62
CA ARG A 103 -10.11 -24.94 14.99
C ARG A 103 -9.20 -23.77 15.40
N GLY A 104 -9.81 -22.69 15.89
CA GLY A 104 -9.13 -21.46 16.36
C GLY A 104 -8.27 -21.70 17.60
N GLN A 105 -7.29 -22.59 17.49
CA GLN A 105 -6.30 -22.90 18.51
C GLN A 105 -5.03 -22.07 18.22
N PRO A 106 -4.24 -21.72 19.25
CA PRO A 106 -3.05 -20.88 19.11
C PRO A 106 -2.05 -21.42 18.09
N LEU A 107 -1.86 -22.74 18.06
CA LEU A 107 -0.90 -23.39 17.17
C LEU A 107 -1.32 -23.29 15.70
N SER A 108 -2.61 -23.50 15.39
CA SER A 108 -3.13 -23.37 14.03
C SER A 108 -2.98 -21.94 13.50
N ASN A 109 -3.25 -20.93 14.33
CA ASN A 109 -3.06 -19.53 13.96
C ASN A 109 -1.59 -19.18 13.75
N ALA A 110 -0.68 -19.70 14.59
CA ALA A 110 0.75 -19.47 14.41
C ALA A 110 1.27 -20.09 13.10
N ILE A 111 0.82 -21.30 12.75
CA ILE A 111 1.16 -21.95 11.48
C ILE A 111 0.61 -21.15 10.30
N LEU A 112 -0.63 -20.66 10.40
CA LEU A 112 -1.24 -19.82 9.36
C LEU A 112 -0.44 -18.51 9.15
N LEU A 113 -0.05 -17.84 10.24
CA LEU A 113 0.76 -16.62 10.18
C LEU A 113 2.15 -16.89 9.62
N LEU A 114 2.78 -18.00 9.99
CA LEU A 114 4.08 -18.41 9.46
C LEU A 114 3.99 -18.68 7.96
N ALA A 115 2.99 -19.43 7.52
CA ALA A 115 2.73 -19.68 6.09
C ALA A 115 2.50 -18.36 5.33
N GLY A 116 1.73 -17.43 5.91
CA GLY A 116 1.49 -16.11 5.35
C GLY A 116 2.77 -15.28 5.23
N ALA A 117 3.63 -15.30 6.24
CA ALA A 117 4.92 -14.60 6.23
C ALA A 117 5.87 -15.17 5.16
N LEU A 118 5.89 -16.49 4.99
CA LEU A 118 6.70 -17.14 3.94
C LEU A 118 6.17 -16.78 2.55
N MET A 119 4.85 -16.84 2.33
CA MET A 119 4.24 -16.47 1.06
C MET A 119 4.38 -14.99 0.73
N ALA A 120 4.33 -14.11 1.74
CA ALA A 120 4.47 -12.67 1.56
C ALA A 120 5.83 -12.26 0.97
N ASN A 121 6.89 -13.06 1.17
CA ASN A 121 8.20 -12.80 0.53
C ASN A 121 8.19 -13.03 -0.98
N VAL A 122 7.25 -13.84 -1.51
CA VAL A 122 7.16 -14.17 -2.94
C VAL A 122 6.04 -13.39 -3.63
N LEU A 123 4.86 -13.37 -3.01
CA LEU A 123 3.62 -12.82 -3.57
C LEU A 123 3.31 -11.39 -3.08
N GLY A 124 4.06 -10.90 -2.08
CA GLY A 124 3.74 -9.69 -1.33
C GLY A 124 2.69 -9.92 -0.24
N THR A 125 2.63 -9.01 0.73
CA THR A 125 1.70 -9.06 1.87
C THR A 125 0.23 -9.02 1.44
N THR A 126 -0.06 -8.28 0.38
CA THR A 126 -1.40 -8.17 -0.21
C THR A 126 -1.85 -9.51 -0.81
N GLY A 127 -0.96 -10.20 -1.56
CA GLY A 127 -1.27 -11.49 -2.17
C GLY A 127 -1.43 -12.62 -1.17
N ALA A 128 -0.52 -12.69 -0.18
CA ALA A 128 -0.59 -13.70 0.87
C ALA A 128 -1.89 -13.60 1.68
N SER A 129 -2.35 -12.38 1.99
CA SER A 129 -3.61 -12.16 2.70
C SER A 129 -4.82 -12.61 1.89
N MET A 130 -4.88 -12.31 0.60
CA MET A 130 -6.00 -12.70 -0.27
C MET A 130 -6.10 -14.22 -0.48
N LEU A 131 -4.97 -14.94 -0.46
CA LEU A 131 -4.94 -16.40 -0.58
C LEU A 131 -5.33 -17.12 0.71
N LEU A 132 -4.88 -16.59 1.86
CA LEU A 132 -5.09 -17.23 3.16
C LEU A 132 -6.41 -16.87 3.84
N ILE A 133 -6.91 -15.66 3.59
CA ILE A 133 -8.09 -15.11 4.25
C ILE A 133 -9.22 -15.04 3.21
N ARG A 134 -9.89 -16.18 3.02
CA ARG A 134 -11.18 -16.31 2.35
C ARG A 134 -11.97 -17.42 3.04
#